data_AF-A0A2E8VN33-F1
#
_entry.id   AF-A0A2E8VN33-F1
#
_cell.length_a   1.000
_cell.length_b   1.000
_cell.length_c   1.000
_cell.angle_alpha   90.00
_cell.angle_beta   90.00
_cell.angle_gamma   90.00
#
_symmetry.space_group_name_H-M   'P 1'
#
loop_
_entity.id
_entity.type
_entity.pdbx_description
1 polymer ?
#
loop_
_entity_poly.entity_id
_entity_poly.type
_entity_poly.pdbx_seq_one_letter_code
_entity_poly.pdbx_strand_id
1 'polypeptide(L)'
;MRRLTDDEFEKFLTDGYVLLTPEVPDSMHDHHYAAAQSLYAKAALLGPERVPGTNHLQLLGDNLPGLVPRLTELLDDPVVAGALTSLLGNDYVLHPHCFCHRSGAPDQAFHQDGNLPWNERGHYRSHRPDWVMIFYYPQAVTRELGPSEVVPGTMYWTRNSEKPDGTWYAGDAMDRTLDRKVLADDNFALRDTAIAGSVDKLGVPELGRRFITVPKGSVLLAHYDIVHRGSRALPGHPDRFMYKFYFARTREPVGPSWNNRRETPELSRVRPELRPVVQHIWSWCRGEVPEPESGTIRCPADADEATRIAWAYRAGEAARSGDATALAALLDWLDDDAEALRRTAGYGLRNAGAAALPGVMDAAQSPRAGTRRYAAFALGNASNAMSPEAAQTLVDILDSDPDDLARSNAAYALGHLARAAGPAAGTIADALLAHVLPGMEPVNTTAGGMARSTVRESAAYGLLQGAVNGTLSSRHIDRILDEVVFRDEDRYVQGLLTEALLRVDLDAAQMNRLGRQLASRRHFTEPDAA
;
A
#
# COMPACT_ATOMS: atom_id res chain seq x y z
N MET A 1 -8.21 -18.58 -15.76
CA MET A 1 -8.07 -17.30 -15.05
C MET A 1 -8.59 -16.19 -15.96
N ARG A 2 -9.59 -15.42 -15.52
CA ARG A 2 -10.21 -14.30 -16.24
C ARG A 2 -9.47 -13.02 -15.90
N ARG A 3 -8.68 -12.51 -16.84
CA ARG A 3 -8.04 -11.18 -16.74
C ARG A 3 -9.04 -10.06 -16.99
N LEU A 4 -8.77 -8.88 -16.43
CA LEU A 4 -9.55 -7.66 -16.71
C LEU A 4 -9.48 -7.31 -18.19
N THR A 5 -10.59 -6.83 -18.74
CA THR A 5 -10.65 -6.14 -20.03
C THR A 5 -10.01 -4.75 -19.94
N ASP A 6 -9.74 -4.12 -21.09
CA ASP A 6 -9.29 -2.74 -21.16
C ASP A 6 -10.22 -1.76 -20.41
N ASP A 7 -11.54 -1.92 -20.54
CA ASP A 7 -12.51 -1.06 -19.86
C ASP A 7 -12.55 -1.28 -18.34
N GLU A 8 -12.39 -2.52 -17.87
CA GLU A 8 -12.28 -2.81 -16.43
C GLU A 8 -10.96 -2.27 -15.86
N PHE A 9 -9.85 -2.37 -16.59
CA PHE A 9 -8.54 -1.87 -16.17
C PHE A 9 -8.49 -0.33 -16.18
N GLU A 10 -9.02 0.32 -17.22
CA GLU A 10 -9.20 1.78 -17.27
C GLU A 10 -10.12 2.27 -16.16
N LYS A 11 -11.23 1.56 -15.89
CA LYS A 11 -12.11 1.89 -14.76
C LYS A 11 -11.36 1.83 -13.44
N PHE A 12 -10.46 0.86 -13.24
CA PHE A 12 -9.61 0.84 -12.05
C PHE A 12 -8.71 2.07 -11.97
N LEU A 13 -8.06 2.49 -13.07
CA LEU A 13 -7.25 3.71 -13.10
C LEU A 13 -8.07 5.02 -12.99
N THR A 14 -9.35 5.00 -13.34
CA THR A 14 -10.21 6.20 -13.32
C THR A 14 -10.92 6.36 -11.97
N ASP A 15 -11.54 5.29 -11.47
CA ASP A 15 -12.37 5.29 -10.26
C ASP A 15 -11.62 4.78 -9.02
N GLY A 16 -10.50 4.09 -9.20
CA GLY A 16 -9.73 3.49 -8.10
C GLY A 16 -10.27 2.14 -7.61
N TYR A 17 -11.30 1.57 -8.26
CA TYR A 17 -11.80 0.24 -7.93
C TYR A 17 -12.59 -0.44 -9.07
N VAL A 18 -12.66 -1.77 -9.00
CA VAL A 18 -13.59 -2.60 -9.78
C VAL A 18 -14.41 -3.52 -8.86
N LEU A 19 -15.60 -3.91 -9.32
CA LEU A 19 -16.46 -4.89 -8.66
C LEU A 19 -16.40 -6.20 -9.43
N LEU A 20 -16.21 -7.30 -8.70
CA LEU A 20 -16.05 -8.65 -9.22
C LEU A 20 -17.11 -9.55 -8.60
N THR A 21 -17.57 -10.51 -9.39
CA THR A 21 -18.39 -11.64 -8.95
C THR A 21 -17.55 -12.90 -9.13
N PRO A 22 -17.05 -13.51 -8.04
CA PRO A 22 -16.37 -14.80 -8.07
C PRO A 22 -17.26 -15.91 -8.65
N GLU A 23 -16.64 -17.00 -9.12
CA GLU A 23 -17.31 -18.19 -9.67
C GLU A 23 -17.54 -19.28 -8.59
N VAL A 24 -16.99 -19.09 -7.39
CA VAL A 24 -17.19 -19.96 -6.22
C VAL A 24 -18.67 -20.09 -5.81
N PRO A 25 -19.09 -21.24 -5.24
CA PRO A 25 -20.50 -21.49 -4.96
C PRO A 25 -21.03 -20.68 -3.77
N ASP A 26 -22.32 -20.37 -3.83
CA ASP A 26 -23.07 -19.61 -2.82
C ASP A 26 -22.90 -20.12 -1.37
N SER A 27 -22.74 -21.45 -1.20
CA SER A 27 -22.52 -22.11 0.09
C SER A 27 -21.15 -21.81 0.72
N MET A 28 -20.16 -21.37 -0.07
CA MET A 28 -18.88 -20.87 0.43
C MET A 28 -19.03 -19.44 0.98
N HIS A 29 -19.87 -18.60 0.39
CA HIS A 29 -20.21 -17.30 0.95
C HIS A 29 -20.94 -17.45 2.30
N ASP A 30 -21.92 -18.35 2.37
CA ASP A 30 -22.64 -18.66 3.61
C ASP A 30 -21.70 -19.21 4.70
N HIS A 31 -20.74 -20.06 4.33
CA HIS A 31 -19.69 -20.55 5.23
C HIS A 31 -18.82 -19.41 5.78
N HIS A 32 -18.36 -18.49 4.91
CA HIS A 32 -17.57 -17.34 5.34
C HIS A 32 -18.37 -16.37 6.23
N TYR A 33 -19.67 -16.20 5.98
CA TYR A 33 -20.52 -15.41 6.86
C TYR A 33 -20.62 -16.03 8.27
N ALA A 34 -20.90 -17.33 8.36
CA ALA A 34 -20.96 -18.06 9.63
C ALA A 34 -19.60 -18.11 10.36
N ALA A 35 -18.50 -18.17 9.61
CA ALA A 35 -17.14 -18.09 10.16
C ALA A 35 -16.87 -16.71 10.78
N ALA A 36 -17.23 -15.61 10.10
CA ALA A 36 -17.11 -14.25 10.64
C ALA A 36 -17.92 -14.07 11.94
N GLN A 37 -19.17 -14.54 11.97
CA GLN A 37 -19.98 -14.56 13.20
C GLN A 37 -19.29 -15.32 14.34
N SER A 38 -18.73 -16.50 14.03
CA SER A 38 -18.03 -17.35 15.00
C SER A 38 -16.74 -16.71 15.53
N LEU A 39 -15.99 -15.99 14.69
CA LEU A 39 -14.80 -15.23 15.09
C LEU A 39 -15.18 -14.09 16.04
N TYR A 40 -16.20 -13.29 15.71
CA TYR A 40 -16.68 -12.21 16.56
C TYR A 40 -17.25 -12.70 17.90
N ALA A 41 -17.97 -13.84 17.91
CA ALA A 41 -18.45 -14.47 19.14
C ALA A 41 -17.29 -14.91 20.05
N LYS A 42 -16.26 -15.58 19.49
CA LYS A 42 -15.05 -15.95 20.23
C LYS A 42 -14.28 -14.73 20.75
N ALA A 43 -14.13 -13.70 19.92
CA ALA A 43 -13.45 -12.47 20.30
C ALA A 43 -14.13 -11.73 21.45
N ALA A 44 -15.47 -11.78 21.54
CA ALA A 44 -16.22 -11.23 22.65
C ALA A 44 -15.99 -11.98 23.98
N LEU A 45 -15.72 -13.29 23.94
CA LEU A 45 -15.45 -14.10 25.14
C LEU A 45 -14.08 -13.82 25.79
N LEU A 46 -13.12 -13.25 25.07
CA LEU A 46 -11.79 -12.95 25.60
C LEU A 46 -11.81 -11.81 26.63
N GLY A 47 -12.79 -10.90 26.54
CA GLY A 47 -13.04 -9.81 27.48
C GLY A 47 -11.95 -8.72 27.52
N PRO A 48 -12.22 -7.57 28.18
CA PRO A 48 -11.20 -6.55 28.43
C PRO A 48 -10.34 -6.85 29.68
N GLU A 49 -10.80 -7.74 30.57
CA GLU A 49 -10.22 -7.93 31.91
C GLU A 49 -9.10 -8.97 31.99
N ARG A 50 -8.97 -9.88 31.00
CA ARG A 50 -7.95 -10.95 31.06
C ARG A 50 -6.55 -10.47 30.65
N VAL A 51 -6.45 -9.54 29.70
CA VAL A 51 -5.22 -8.80 29.34
C VAL A 51 -5.63 -7.45 28.74
N PRO A 52 -5.01 -6.30 29.11
CA PRO A 52 -5.28 -5.03 28.47
C PRO A 52 -4.80 -5.00 27.00
N GLY A 53 -5.69 -4.58 26.09
CA GLY A 53 -5.35 -4.33 24.69
C GLY A 53 -5.68 -5.46 23.72
N THR A 54 -6.25 -5.07 22.57
CA THR A 54 -6.17 -5.67 21.22
C THR A 54 -6.32 -7.20 20.97
N ASN A 55 -6.54 -8.07 21.95
CA ASN A 55 -6.66 -9.53 21.72
C ASN A 55 -7.82 -9.93 20.79
N HIS A 56 -8.91 -9.16 20.74
CA HIS A 56 -9.96 -9.37 19.73
C HIS A 56 -9.42 -9.19 18.29
N LEU A 57 -8.44 -8.32 18.09
CA LEU A 57 -7.77 -8.09 16.80
C LEU A 57 -6.85 -9.25 16.38
N GLN A 58 -6.44 -10.13 17.31
CA GLN A 58 -5.67 -11.34 16.98
C GLN A 58 -6.53 -12.44 16.35
N LEU A 59 -7.81 -12.53 16.74
CA LEU A 59 -8.77 -13.45 16.11
C LEU A 59 -9.41 -12.86 14.84
N LEU A 60 -9.50 -11.53 14.77
CA LEU A 60 -10.15 -10.81 13.68
C LEU A 60 -9.18 -10.35 12.59
N GLY A 61 -7.87 -10.50 12.78
CA GLY A 61 -6.87 -10.11 11.79
C GLY A 61 -5.63 -10.99 11.76
N ASP A 62 -4.90 -10.88 10.64
CA ASP A 62 -3.57 -11.40 10.29
C ASP A 62 -3.40 -12.92 10.25
N ASN A 63 -4.21 -13.68 11.00
CA ASN A 63 -4.25 -15.14 10.93
C ASN A 63 -5.55 -15.65 10.27
N LEU A 64 -6.27 -14.81 9.51
CA LEU A 64 -7.57 -15.18 8.94
C LEU A 64 -7.49 -16.38 7.97
N PRO A 65 -6.49 -16.52 7.08
CA PRO A 65 -6.34 -17.73 6.28
C PRO A 65 -6.06 -18.99 7.11
N GLY A 66 -5.41 -18.87 8.28
CA GLY A 66 -5.23 -19.99 9.21
C GLY A 66 -6.49 -20.35 9.99
N LEU A 67 -7.31 -19.35 10.34
CA LEU A 67 -8.55 -19.51 11.10
C LEU A 67 -9.77 -19.90 10.24
N VAL A 68 -9.77 -19.52 8.97
CA VAL A 68 -10.81 -19.82 7.97
C VAL A 68 -10.14 -20.25 6.66
N PRO A 69 -9.59 -21.49 6.58
CA PRO A 69 -8.79 -21.93 5.43
C PRO A 69 -9.48 -21.82 4.07
N ARG A 70 -10.81 -21.95 4.03
CA ARG A 70 -11.60 -21.83 2.79
C ARG A 70 -11.57 -20.43 2.16
N LEU A 71 -11.00 -19.43 2.83
CA LEU A 71 -10.69 -18.14 2.21
C LEU A 71 -9.72 -18.27 1.04
N THR A 72 -8.84 -19.29 1.01
CA THR A 72 -7.97 -19.51 -0.16
C THR A 72 -8.77 -19.85 -1.41
N GLU A 73 -9.88 -20.61 -1.30
CA GLU A 73 -10.79 -20.90 -2.42
C GLU A 73 -11.35 -19.63 -3.08
N LEU A 74 -11.48 -18.54 -2.31
CA LEU A 74 -11.89 -17.23 -2.84
C LEU A 74 -10.73 -16.49 -3.51
N LEU A 75 -9.54 -16.53 -2.91
CA LEU A 75 -8.38 -15.79 -3.42
C LEU A 75 -7.81 -16.45 -4.69
N ASP A 76 -7.94 -17.77 -4.80
CA ASP A 76 -7.56 -18.58 -5.96
C ASP A 76 -8.64 -18.59 -7.06
N ASP A 77 -9.80 -17.97 -6.82
CA ASP A 77 -10.90 -17.89 -7.78
C ASP A 77 -10.43 -17.31 -9.13
N PRO A 78 -10.81 -17.88 -10.29
CA PRO A 78 -10.32 -17.45 -11.59
C PRO A 78 -10.57 -15.97 -11.93
N VAL A 79 -11.60 -15.35 -11.36
CA VAL A 79 -11.94 -13.93 -11.53
C VAL A 79 -11.13 -13.06 -10.56
N VAL A 80 -11.03 -13.47 -9.29
CA VAL A 80 -10.29 -12.73 -8.25
C VAL A 80 -8.78 -12.72 -8.54
N ALA A 81 -8.17 -13.90 -8.70
CA ALA A 81 -6.75 -14.04 -9.02
C ALA A 81 -6.40 -13.42 -10.39
N GLY A 82 -7.33 -13.50 -11.34
CA GLY A 82 -7.18 -12.89 -12.67
C GLY A 82 -7.22 -11.36 -12.65
N ALA A 83 -8.05 -10.77 -11.79
CA ALA A 83 -8.06 -9.34 -11.56
C ALA A 83 -6.82 -8.87 -10.80
N LEU A 84 -6.37 -9.59 -9.77
CA LEU A 84 -5.10 -9.32 -9.07
C LEU A 84 -3.91 -9.36 -10.02
N THR A 85 -3.80 -10.42 -10.84
CA THR A 85 -2.75 -10.55 -11.87
C THR A 85 -2.78 -9.38 -12.86
N SER A 86 -3.98 -8.93 -13.25
CA SER A 86 -4.15 -7.81 -14.18
C SER A 86 -3.61 -6.48 -13.62
N LEU A 87 -3.72 -6.25 -12.30
CA LEU A 87 -3.32 -5.00 -11.66
C LEU A 87 -1.89 -5.02 -11.10
N LEU A 88 -1.41 -6.17 -10.59
CA LEU A 88 -0.13 -6.31 -9.90
C LEU A 88 0.93 -7.08 -10.69
N GLY A 89 0.57 -7.68 -11.83
CA GLY A 89 1.43 -8.60 -12.58
C GLY A 89 1.41 -10.03 -12.02
N ASN A 90 2.25 -10.89 -12.58
CA ASN A 90 2.46 -12.24 -12.03
C ASN A 90 3.23 -12.17 -10.69
N ASP A 91 3.17 -13.24 -9.91
CA ASP A 91 3.92 -13.42 -8.66
C ASP A 91 3.65 -12.34 -7.59
N TYR A 92 2.48 -11.69 -7.61
CA TYR A 92 2.04 -10.83 -6.52
C TYR A 92 2.05 -11.58 -5.18
N VAL A 93 2.14 -10.85 -4.08
CA VAL A 93 2.18 -11.41 -2.72
C VAL A 93 0.95 -10.99 -1.93
N LEU A 94 0.40 -11.89 -1.11
CA LEU A 94 -0.53 -11.53 -0.05
C LEU A 94 0.28 -10.95 1.12
N HIS A 95 -0.01 -9.72 1.51
CA HIS A 95 0.58 -9.13 2.71
C HIS A 95 0.08 -9.87 3.97
N PRO A 96 0.91 -10.08 5.01
CA PRO A 96 0.45 -10.75 6.23
C PRO A 96 -0.68 -10.02 6.97
N HIS A 97 -0.86 -8.72 6.71
CA HIS A 97 -1.99 -7.97 7.27
C HIS A 97 -3.31 -8.26 6.53
N CYS A 98 -4.27 -8.80 7.27
CA CYS A 98 -5.63 -9.01 6.80
C CYS A 98 -6.62 -8.77 7.95
N PHE A 99 -7.89 -8.44 7.66
CA PHE A 99 -8.85 -8.13 8.73
C PHE A 99 -10.31 -8.47 8.37
N CYS A 100 -11.06 -9.03 9.31
CA CYS A 100 -12.48 -9.32 9.19
C CYS A 100 -13.26 -8.23 9.91
N HIS A 101 -13.68 -7.20 9.18
CA HIS A 101 -14.45 -6.09 9.72
C HIS A 101 -15.92 -6.46 9.91
N ARG A 102 -16.52 -6.00 11.00
CA ARG A 102 -17.97 -5.89 11.20
C ARG A 102 -18.38 -4.41 11.29
N SER A 103 -19.50 -4.05 10.65
CA SER A 103 -20.08 -2.70 10.78
C SER A 103 -20.49 -2.38 12.23
N GLY A 104 -20.37 -1.11 12.62
CA GLY A 104 -20.85 -0.59 13.91
C GLY A 104 -21.93 0.48 13.75
N ALA A 105 -22.45 0.99 14.86
CA ALA A 105 -23.35 2.15 14.89
C ALA A 105 -22.66 3.52 14.66
N PRO A 106 -21.37 3.72 15.04
CA PRO A 106 -20.62 4.89 14.62
C PRO A 106 -20.21 4.81 13.15
N ASP A 107 -20.16 5.97 12.49
CA ASP A 107 -19.51 6.11 11.18
C ASP A 107 -17.98 6.16 11.34
N GLN A 108 -17.23 5.73 10.33
CA GLN A 108 -15.82 6.09 10.21
C GLN A 108 -15.67 7.41 9.44
N ALA A 109 -14.60 8.16 9.72
CA ALA A 109 -14.15 9.25 8.87
C ALA A 109 -13.57 8.71 7.54
N PHE A 110 -13.60 9.52 6.49
CA PHE A 110 -12.86 9.23 5.26
C PHE A 110 -11.35 9.23 5.52
N HIS A 111 -10.66 8.19 5.04
CA HIS A 111 -9.23 7.99 5.18
C HIS A 111 -8.65 7.25 3.96
N GLN A 112 -7.34 7.35 3.82
CA GLN A 112 -6.52 6.43 3.03
C GLN A 112 -5.85 5.47 4.01
N ASP A 113 -5.66 4.20 3.65
CA ASP A 113 -4.95 3.25 4.50
C ASP A 113 -3.46 3.56 4.58
N GLY A 114 -2.88 3.60 5.77
CA GLY A 114 -1.43 3.62 5.96
C GLY A 114 -0.78 2.43 5.25
N ASN A 115 0.39 2.65 4.65
CA ASN A 115 1.10 1.63 3.88
C ASN A 115 1.76 0.55 4.76
N LEU A 116 1.80 0.75 6.07
CA LEU A 116 2.09 -0.29 7.05
C LEU A 116 0.87 -0.62 7.91
N PRO A 117 0.81 -1.81 8.53
CA PRO A 117 -0.35 -2.28 9.28
C PRO A 117 -0.78 -1.36 10.41
N TRP A 118 -2.09 -1.37 10.68
CA TRP A 118 -2.78 -0.47 11.64
C TRP A 118 -2.85 0.99 11.23
N ASN A 119 -2.92 1.24 9.92
CA ASN A 119 -3.00 2.59 9.34
C ASN A 119 -1.76 3.43 9.69
N GLU A 120 -0.59 2.79 9.69
CA GLU A 120 0.71 3.40 9.95
C GLU A 120 1.42 3.80 8.65
N ARG A 121 2.30 4.79 8.75
CA ARG A 121 3.00 5.36 7.59
C ARG A 121 4.49 5.12 7.69
N GLY A 122 4.98 4.13 6.94
CA GLY A 122 6.41 3.85 6.75
C GLY A 122 7.03 4.58 5.56
N HIS A 123 6.25 4.90 4.52
CA HIS A 123 6.78 5.55 3.33
C HIS A 123 5.81 6.50 2.63
N TYR A 124 6.24 7.15 1.56
CA TYR A 124 5.38 7.93 0.67
C TYR A 124 4.52 7.06 -0.25
N ARG A 125 3.36 7.59 -0.63
CA ARG A 125 2.36 6.92 -1.47
C ARG A 125 2.81 6.88 -2.93
N SER A 126 2.34 5.90 -3.68
CA SER A 126 2.63 5.76 -5.11
C SER A 126 1.35 5.63 -5.89
N HIS A 127 1.18 6.48 -6.91
CA HIS A 127 0.06 6.38 -7.84
C HIS A 127 0.12 5.14 -8.74
N ARG A 128 1.26 4.45 -8.82
CA ARG A 128 1.36 3.16 -9.53
C ARG A 128 0.62 2.10 -8.70
N PRO A 129 -0.05 1.11 -9.31
CA PRO A 129 -0.59 -0.05 -8.60
C PRO A 129 0.55 -0.97 -8.12
N ASP A 130 1.25 -0.50 -7.10
CA ASP A 130 2.19 -1.23 -6.28
C ASP A 130 1.46 -2.07 -5.22
N TRP A 131 0.29 -1.60 -4.79
CA TRP A 131 -0.54 -2.22 -3.76
C TRP A 131 -2.02 -2.17 -4.14
N VAL A 132 -2.75 -3.23 -3.82
CA VAL A 132 -4.20 -3.36 -4.07
C VAL A 132 -4.86 -3.98 -2.83
N MET A 133 -6.07 -3.51 -2.50
CA MET A 133 -6.91 -4.08 -1.44
C MET A 133 -8.08 -4.88 -2.02
N ILE A 134 -8.40 -6.01 -1.40
CA ILE A 134 -9.70 -6.69 -1.56
C ILE A 134 -10.61 -6.35 -0.40
N PHE A 135 -11.85 -5.94 -0.68
CA PHE A 135 -12.97 -5.99 0.26
C PHE A 135 -13.96 -7.08 -0.21
N TYR A 136 -13.98 -8.22 0.46
CA TYR A 136 -14.90 -9.33 0.17
C TYR A 136 -16.10 -9.32 1.10
N TYR A 137 -17.31 -9.41 0.53
CA TYR A 137 -18.57 -9.39 1.27
C TYR A 137 -19.27 -10.77 1.18
N PRO A 138 -19.23 -11.59 2.25
CA PRO A 138 -19.86 -12.92 2.26
C PRO A 138 -21.40 -12.87 2.35
N GLN A 139 -21.99 -11.68 2.49
CA GLN A 139 -23.43 -11.42 2.48
C GLN A 139 -23.75 -10.23 1.55
N ALA A 140 -24.99 -10.15 1.06
CA ALA A 140 -25.46 -8.99 0.33
C ALA A 140 -25.38 -7.72 1.22
N VAL A 141 -25.02 -6.59 0.63
CA VAL A 141 -24.83 -5.32 1.32
C VAL A 141 -25.82 -4.28 0.79
N THR A 142 -26.68 -3.79 1.68
CA THR A 142 -27.64 -2.71 1.43
C THR A 142 -27.25 -1.47 2.23
N ARG A 143 -27.96 -0.34 2.07
CA ARG A 143 -27.60 0.91 2.77
C ARG A 143 -27.74 0.81 4.28
N GLU A 144 -28.66 -0.01 4.75
CA GLU A 144 -29.02 -0.20 6.14
C GLU A 144 -27.98 -1.06 6.88
N LEU A 145 -27.25 -1.91 6.15
CA LEU A 145 -26.19 -2.80 6.66
C LEU A 145 -24.84 -2.09 6.89
N GLY A 146 -24.81 -0.77 6.71
CA GLY A 146 -23.61 0.05 6.79
C GLY A 146 -22.57 -0.34 5.75
N PRO A 147 -22.72 0.01 4.46
CA PRO A 147 -21.73 -0.29 3.43
C PRO A 147 -20.34 0.30 3.71
N SER A 148 -19.34 -0.14 2.95
CA SER A 148 -18.19 0.73 2.70
C SER A 148 -18.63 1.88 1.79
N GLU A 149 -18.11 3.09 1.99
CA GLU A 149 -18.27 4.23 1.09
C GLU A 149 -16.90 4.66 0.57
N VAL A 150 -16.77 4.82 -0.75
CA VAL A 150 -15.55 5.26 -1.44
C VAL A 150 -15.76 6.61 -2.12
N VAL A 151 -14.68 7.35 -2.35
CA VAL A 151 -14.68 8.56 -3.19
C VAL A 151 -13.85 8.24 -4.44
N PRO A 152 -14.47 7.96 -5.61
CA PRO A 152 -13.75 7.49 -6.79
C PRO A 152 -12.72 8.50 -7.31
N GLY A 153 -11.63 8.01 -7.87
CA GLY A 153 -10.55 8.82 -8.47
C GLY A 153 -9.62 9.53 -7.47
N THR A 154 -9.82 9.34 -6.16
CA THR A 154 -9.05 10.05 -5.11
C THR A 154 -7.68 9.46 -4.78
N MET A 155 -7.32 8.32 -5.35
CA MET A 155 -6.01 7.68 -5.14
C MET A 155 -4.81 8.50 -5.61
N TYR A 156 -5.04 9.56 -6.39
CA TYR A 156 -4.02 10.48 -6.89
C TYR A 156 -3.84 11.75 -6.06
N TRP A 157 -4.55 11.90 -4.93
CA TRP A 157 -4.48 13.07 -4.07
C TRP A 157 -4.24 12.67 -2.61
N THR A 158 -3.58 13.51 -1.83
CA THR A 158 -3.30 13.20 -0.43
C THR A 158 -3.03 14.47 0.38
N ARG A 159 -3.22 14.39 1.70
CA ARG A 159 -2.98 15.53 2.58
C ARG A 159 -1.52 15.59 3.00
N ASN A 160 -1.04 16.83 3.16
CA ASN A 160 0.20 17.11 3.89
C ASN A 160 0.14 16.42 5.24
N SER A 161 1.18 15.66 5.56
CA SER A 161 1.26 14.79 6.73
C SER A 161 2.42 15.16 7.65
N GLU A 162 3.31 16.04 7.22
CA GLU A 162 4.33 16.69 8.04
C GLU A 162 3.68 17.69 9.02
N LYS A 163 4.21 17.74 10.24
CA LYS A 163 3.81 18.67 11.30
C LYS A 163 4.82 19.83 11.39
N PRO A 164 4.45 20.98 11.99
CA PRO A 164 5.38 22.11 12.19
C PRO A 164 6.65 21.80 13.00
N ASP A 165 6.67 20.69 13.75
CA ASP A 165 7.83 20.21 14.52
C ASP A 165 8.74 19.23 13.73
N GLY A 166 8.47 19.01 12.44
CA GLY A 166 9.21 18.10 11.57
C GLY A 166 8.79 16.63 11.66
N THR A 167 8.01 16.24 12.68
CA THR A 167 7.39 14.90 12.77
C THR A 167 6.23 14.77 11.78
N TRP A 168 5.55 13.62 11.73
CA TRP A 168 4.38 13.42 10.87
C TRP A 168 3.17 12.85 11.61
N TYR A 169 2.00 12.94 10.99
CA TYR A 169 0.80 12.21 11.40
C TYR A 169 0.91 10.75 10.94
N ALA A 170 0.77 9.81 11.86
CA ALA A 170 0.76 8.38 11.56
C ALA A 170 -0.36 7.96 10.58
N GLY A 171 -1.56 8.50 10.78
CA GLY A 171 -2.76 8.16 9.98
C GLY A 171 -3.20 9.24 8.98
N ASP A 172 -3.69 8.78 7.83
CA ASP A 172 -4.12 9.62 6.71
C ASP A 172 -5.64 9.81 6.65
N ALA A 173 -6.18 10.52 7.65
CA ALA A 173 -7.53 11.06 7.57
C ALA A 173 -7.61 12.18 6.49
N MET A 174 -8.63 12.09 5.63
CA MET A 174 -8.93 13.10 4.58
C MET A 174 -9.13 14.51 5.16
N ASP A 175 -9.73 14.56 6.34
CA ASP A 175 -10.06 15.76 7.08
C ASP A 175 -9.58 15.63 8.53
N ARG A 176 -8.44 16.25 8.83
CA ARG A 176 -7.85 16.25 10.17
C ARG A 176 -8.52 17.26 11.12
N THR A 177 -9.47 18.08 10.65
CA THR A 177 -10.23 19.03 11.50
C THR A 177 -11.66 18.60 11.78
N LEU A 178 -12.07 17.41 11.33
CA LEU A 178 -13.35 16.79 11.68
C LEU A 178 -13.38 16.41 13.17
N ASP A 179 -14.36 16.91 13.92
CA ASP A 179 -14.63 16.38 15.27
C ASP A 179 -15.16 14.95 15.17
N ARG A 180 -14.31 14.00 15.56
CA ARG A 180 -14.61 12.56 15.53
C ARG A 180 -15.78 12.18 16.45
N LYS A 181 -16.16 13.01 17.44
CA LYS A 181 -17.34 12.75 18.28
C LYS A 181 -18.63 12.79 17.48
N VAL A 182 -18.71 13.67 16.47
CA VAL A 182 -19.89 13.81 15.60
C VAL A 182 -20.24 12.46 14.94
N LEU A 183 -19.23 11.65 14.56
CA LEU A 183 -19.43 10.34 13.93
C LEU A 183 -20.24 9.33 14.76
N ALA A 184 -20.42 9.58 16.06
CA ALA A 184 -21.21 8.77 17.00
C ALA A 184 -22.45 9.51 17.58
N ASP A 185 -22.75 10.75 17.17
CA ASP A 185 -23.70 11.69 17.81
C ASP A 185 -25.21 11.36 17.64
N ASP A 186 -25.54 10.31 16.89
CA ASP A 186 -26.89 9.88 16.48
C ASP A 186 -27.81 10.91 15.76
N ASN A 187 -27.51 12.22 15.76
CA ASN A 187 -28.09 13.15 14.80
C ASN A 187 -27.53 12.86 13.39
N PHE A 188 -28.23 12.01 12.64
CA PHE A 188 -27.79 11.57 11.31
C PHE A 188 -27.61 12.72 10.31
N ALA A 189 -28.42 13.78 10.39
CA ALA A 189 -28.28 14.93 9.50
C ALA A 189 -27.00 15.74 9.79
N LEU A 190 -26.65 15.92 11.06
CA LEU A 190 -25.39 16.55 11.47
C LEU A 190 -24.18 15.72 11.03
N ARG A 191 -24.22 14.40 11.26
CA ARG A 191 -23.21 13.44 10.81
C ARG A 191 -22.97 13.53 9.30
N ASP A 192 -24.03 13.40 8.51
CA ASP A 192 -23.93 13.30 7.05
C ASP A 192 -23.45 14.62 6.44
N THR A 193 -23.81 15.76 7.05
CA THR A 193 -23.29 17.09 6.71
C THR A 193 -21.79 17.21 7.01
N ALA A 194 -21.34 16.78 8.19
CA ALA A 194 -19.93 16.83 8.56
C ALA A 194 -19.07 15.92 7.65
N ILE A 195 -19.55 14.71 7.34
CA ILE A 195 -18.89 13.76 6.43
C ILE A 195 -18.84 14.30 4.99
N ALA A 196 -19.88 15.02 4.53
CA ALA A 196 -19.86 15.69 3.22
C ALA A 196 -18.79 16.79 3.18
N GLY A 197 -18.77 17.69 4.18
CA GLY A 197 -17.80 18.78 4.26
C GLY A 197 -16.33 18.31 4.33
N SER A 198 -16.07 17.09 4.83
CA SER A 198 -14.73 16.49 4.77
C SER A 198 -14.25 16.21 3.34
N VAL A 199 -15.16 15.87 2.41
CA VAL A 199 -14.84 15.66 0.99
C VAL A 199 -14.62 17.00 0.29
N ASP A 200 -15.49 17.98 0.53
CA ASP A 200 -15.39 19.33 -0.07
C ASP A 200 -14.05 20.01 0.24
N LYS A 201 -13.52 19.78 1.46
CA LYS A 201 -12.20 20.28 1.88
C LYS A 201 -11.05 19.79 1.00
N LEU A 202 -11.18 18.73 0.19
CA LEU A 202 -10.13 18.36 -0.77
C LEU A 202 -9.83 19.49 -1.78
N GLY A 203 -10.78 20.39 -2.01
CA GLY A 203 -10.64 21.50 -2.97
C GLY A 203 -10.76 21.05 -4.44
N VAL A 204 -11.10 19.78 -4.67
CA VAL A 204 -11.30 19.20 -6.00
C VAL A 204 -12.80 19.21 -6.31
N PRO A 205 -13.26 19.85 -7.40
CA PRO A 205 -14.68 19.96 -7.71
C PRO A 205 -15.29 18.61 -8.12
N GLU A 206 -16.61 18.47 -7.96
CA GLU A 206 -17.42 17.35 -8.48
C GLU A 206 -17.06 15.94 -7.97
N LEU A 207 -16.47 15.83 -6.77
CA LEU A 207 -16.20 14.52 -6.16
C LEU A 207 -17.49 13.84 -5.66
N GLY A 208 -17.94 12.84 -6.40
CA GLY A 208 -19.03 11.97 -5.99
C GLY A 208 -18.60 10.96 -4.91
N ARG A 209 -19.49 10.67 -3.96
CA ARG A 209 -19.31 9.57 -3.00
C ARG A 209 -20.12 8.35 -3.44
N ARG A 210 -19.59 7.14 -3.28
CA ARG A 210 -20.23 5.88 -3.70
C ARG A 210 -20.26 4.87 -2.55
N PHE A 211 -21.46 4.58 -2.05
CA PHE A 211 -21.67 3.45 -1.14
C PHE A 211 -21.67 2.14 -1.94
N ILE A 212 -20.98 1.13 -1.42
CA ILE A 212 -20.79 -0.16 -2.04
C ILE A 212 -21.93 -1.09 -1.63
N THR A 213 -23.07 -0.94 -2.30
CA THR A 213 -24.22 -1.85 -2.17
C THR A 213 -24.15 -2.92 -3.25
N VAL A 214 -24.02 -4.19 -2.85
CA VAL A 214 -23.60 -5.31 -3.71
C VAL A 214 -24.33 -6.61 -3.34
N PRO A 215 -24.52 -7.56 -4.27
CA PRO A 215 -25.08 -8.87 -3.95
C PRO A 215 -24.13 -9.71 -3.06
N LYS A 216 -24.63 -10.85 -2.57
CA LYS A 216 -23.83 -11.81 -1.80
C LYS A 216 -22.61 -12.26 -2.62
N GLY A 217 -21.47 -12.41 -1.96
CA GLY A 217 -20.25 -12.96 -2.57
C GLY A 217 -19.38 -11.94 -3.31
N SER A 218 -19.86 -10.71 -3.50
CA SER A 218 -19.12 -9.69 -4.25
C SER A 218 -17.77 -9.36 -3.64
N VAL A 219 -16.80 -9.14 -4.53
CA VAL A 219 -15.46 -8.67 -4.22
C VAL A 219 -15.28 -7.29 -4.81
N LEU A 220 -14.91 -6.31 -4.00
CA LEU A 220 -14.41 -5.02 -4.47
C LEU A 220 -12.88 -5.06 -4.45
N LEU A 221 -12.26 -4.77 -5.60
CA LEU A 221 -10.82 -4.69 -5.75
C LEU A 221 -10.43 -3.21 -5.90
N ALA A 222 -9.73 -2.65 -4.92
CA ALA A 222 -9.46 -1.22 -4.77
C ALA A 222 -7.96 -0.89 -4.85
N HIS A 223 -7.64 0.27 -5.41
CA HIS A 223 -6.34 0.91 -5.26
C HIS A 223 -6.09 1.19 -3.78
N TYR A 224 -4.88 0.89 -3.29
CA TYR A 224 -4.56 1.02 -1.86
C TYR A 224 -4.84 2.42 -1.31
N ASP A 225 -4.47 3.44 -2.09
CA ASP A 225 -4.64 4.85 -1.75
C ASP A 225 -6.06 5.43 -1.99
N ILE A 226 -7.07 4.65 -2.38
CA ILE A 226 -8.43 5.20 -2.57
C ILE A 226 -9.01 5.68 -1.23
N VAL A 227 -9.57 6.89 -1.22
CA VAL A 227 -10.23 7.40 -0.01
C VAL A 227 -11.53 6.64 0.22
N HIS A 228 -11.66 6.04 1.40
CA HIS A 228 -12.81 5.24 1.78
C HIS A 228 -13.13 5.35 3.28
N ARG A 229 -14.26 4.75 3.68
CA ARG A 229 -14.71 4.60 5.07
C ARG A 229 -15.71 3.45 5.21
N GLY A 230 -15.87 2.90 6.41
CA GLY A 230 -17.10 2.19 6.79
C GLY A 230 -18.19 3.16 7.22
N SER A 231 -19.43 2.96 6.77
CA SER A 231 -20.59 3.70 7.29
C SER A 231 -21.30 2.95 8.41
N ARG A 232 -22.10 3.71 9.20
CA ARG A 232 -22.97 3.15 10.23
C ARG A 232 -23.94 2.09 9.69
N ALA A 233 -24.13 1.01 10.44
CA ALA A 233 -25.27 0.10 10.28
C ALA A 233 -26.47 0.62 11.08
N LEU A 234 -27.69 0.37 10.58
CA LEU A 234 -28.93 0.76 11.24
C LEU A 234 -29.38 -0.31 12.26
N PRO A 235 -30.02 0.07 13.38
CA PRO A 235 -30.55 -0.88 14.36
C PRO A 235 -31.56 -1.87 13.75
N GLY A 236 -31.57 -3.12 14.24
CA GLY A 236 -32.52 -4.15 13.82
C GLY A 236 -32.14 -4.92 12.56
N HIS A 237 -31.02 -4.58 11.91
CA HIS A 237 -30.47 -5.32 10.78
C HIS A 237 -29.41 -6.34 11.24
N PRO A 238 -29.16 -7.43 10.47
CA PRO A 238 -28.11 -8.41 10.78
C PRO A 238 -26.70 -7.82 10.63
N ASP A 239 -25.71 -8.48 11.23
CA ASP A 239 -24.29 -8.11 11.11
C ASP A 239 -23.83 -8.12 9.64
N ARG A 240 -23.11 -7.06 9.22
CA ARG A 240 -22.43 -6.99 7.92
C ARG A 240 -20.94 -7.20 8.15
N PHE A 241 -20.39 -8.24 7.53
CA PHE A 241 -18.96 -8.52 7.54
C PHE A 241 -18.28 -8.10 6.23
N MET A 242 -16.98 -7.82 6.31
CA MET A 242 -16.11 -7.63 5.15
C MET A 242 -14.71 -8.14 5.48
N TYR A 243 -14.20 -9.05 4.65
CA TYR A 243 -12.81 -9.51 4.74
C TYR A 243 -11.92 -8.60 3.89
N LYS A 244 -10.89 -8.04 4.53
CA LYS A 244 -9.90 -7.13 3.95
C LYS A 244 -8.56 -7.86 3.79
N PHE A 245 -7.99 -7.80 2.60
CA PHE A 245 -6.67 -8.37 2.28
C PHE A 245 -5.86 -7.38 1.46
N TYR A 246 -4.55 -7.28 1.69
CA TYR A 246 -3.66 -6.41 0.91
C TYR A 246 -2.74 -7.26 0.05
N PHE A 247 -2.53 -6.83 -1.19
CA PHE A 247 -1.64 -7.50 -2.12
C PHE A 247 -0.61 -6.52 -2.64
N ALA A 248 0.65 -6.97 -2.75
CA ALA A 248 1.74 -6.16 -3.27
C ALA A 248 2.27 -6.70 -4.59
N ARG A 249 2.65 -5.78 -5.47
CA ARG A 249 3.44 -6.02 -6.67
C ARG A 249 4.87 -6.39 -6.28
N THR A 250 5.41 -7.38 -6.96
CA THR A 250 6.77 -7.92 -6.75
C THR A 250 7.68 -7.78 -7.96
N ARG A 251 7.12 -7.46 -9.14
CA ARG A 251 7.85 -7.31 -10.40
C ARG A 251 7.43 -6.03 -11.11
N GLU A 252 8.40 -5.38 -11.74
CA GLU A 252 8.14 -4.27 -12.65
C GLU A 252 7.43 -4.79 -13.93
N PRO A 253 6.46 -4.07 -14.51
CA PRO A 253 5.81 -4.51 -15.74
C PRO A 253 6.80 -4.53 -16.92
N VAL A 254 6.80 -5.64 -17.67
CA VAL A 254 7.53 -5.80 -18.95
C VAL A 254 6.57 -5.99 -20.15
N GLY A 255 5.28 -5.83 -19.90
CA GLY A 255 4.18 -6.18 -20.80
C GLY A 255 2.83 -6.13 -20.07
N PRO A 256 1.70 -5.91 -20.77
CA PRO A 256 0.39 -5.88 -20.15
C PRO A 256 0.01 -7.24 -19.55
N SER A 257 -0.38 -7.22 -18.27
CA SER A 257 -0.81 -8.42 -17.53
C SER A 257 -2.33 -8.65 -17.55
N TRP A 258 -3.11 -7.72 -18.12
CA TRP A 258 -4.55 -7.85 -18.34
C TRP A 258 -4.87 -8.32 -19.79
N ASN A 259 -6.16 -8.41 -20.17
CA ASN A 259 -6.59 -8.73 -21.54
C ASN A 259 -6.57 -7.45 -22.40
N ASN A 260 -5.37 -6.93 -22.65
CA ASN A 260 -5.19 -5.69 -23.40
C ASN A 260 -5.47 -5.85 -24.92
N ARG A 261 -6.17 -4.86 -25.49
CA ARG A 261 -6.54 -4.77 -26.91
C ARG A 261 -6.35 -3.37 -27.50
N ARG A 262 -6.30 -2.32 -26.68
CA ARG A 262 -6.03 -0.93 -27.07
C ARG A 262 -4.61 -0.50 -26.70
N GLU A 263 -3.95 0.26 -27.56
CA GLU A 263 -2.65 0.89 -27.26
C GLU A 263 -2.80 1.97 -26.17
N THR A 264 -3.83 2.81 -26.28
CA THR A 264 -4.14 3.91 -25.34
C THR A 264 -5.43 3.68 -24.54
N PRO A 265 -5.59 4.32 -23.37
CA PRO A 265 -6.86 4.38 -22.62
C PRO A 265 -7.85 5.37 -23.25
N GLU A 266 -9.14 5.18 -23.00
CA GLU A 266 -10.22 6.10 -23.37
C GLU A 266 -10.33 7.26 -22.37
N LEU A 267 -9.43 8.25 -22.53
CA LEU A 267 -9.34 9.43 -21.65
C LEU A 267 -10.60 10.33 -21.62
N SER A 268 -11.64 10.01 -22.40
CA SER A 268 -12.93 10.72 -22.43
C SER A 268 -13.68 10.65 -21.10
N ARG A 269 -13.53 9.55 -20.35
CA ARG A 269 -14.12 9.34 -19.01
C ARG A 269 -13.21 9.83 -17.87
N VAL A 270 -11.95 10.08 -18.18
CA VAL A 270 -10.93 10.52 -17.22
C VAL A 270 -11.01 12.04 -17.06
N ARG A 271 -11.07 12.48 -15.79
CA ARG A 271 -10.92 13.87 -15.37
C ARG A 271 -9.73 14.54 -16.07
N PRO A 272 -9.86 15.76 -16.66
CA PRO A 272 -8.78 16.38 -17.41
C PRO A 272 -7.44 16.46 -16.68
N GLU A 273 -7.46 16.70 -15.37
CA GLU A 273 -6.29 16.80 -14.49
C GLU A 273 -5.60 15.43 -14.30
N LEU A 274 -6.35 14.33 -14.35
CA LEU A 274 -5.83 12.98 -14.15
C LEU A 274 -5.35 12.32 -15.46
N ARG A 275 -5.62 12.90 -16.63
CA ARG A 275 -5.27 12.30 -17.93
C ARG A 275 -3.78 11.97 -18.09
N PRO A 276 -2.82 12.85 -17.75
CA PRO A 276 -1.39 12.51 -17.82
C PRO A 276 -1.04 11.34 -16.89
N VAL A 277 -1.63 11.32 -15.70
CA VAL A 277 -1.40 10.28 -14.67
C VAL A 277 -1.90 8.92 -15.16
N VAL A 278 -3.14 8.85 -15.66
CA VAL A 278 -3.75 7.61 -16.18
C VAL A 278 -3.04 7.13 -17.45
N GLN A 279 -2.70 8.03 -18.39
CA GLN A 279 -1.93 7.69 -19.59
C GLN A 279 -0.56 7.10 -19.21
N HIS A 280 0.15 7.74 -18.30
CA HIS A 280 1.45 7.27 -17.82
C HIS A 280 1.36 5.89 -17.17
N ILE A 281 0.42 5.68 -16.24
CA ILE A 281 0.28 4.40 -15.53
C ILE A 281 -0.18 3.28 -16.48
N TRP A 282 -1.05 3.59 -17.45
CA TRP A 282 -1.44 2.64 -18.50
C TRP A 282 -0.22 2.17 -19.31
N SER A 283 0.57 3.10 -19.85
CA SER A 283 1.79 2.80 -20.58
C SER A 283 2.82 2.06 -19.72
N TRP A 284 3.05 2.51 -18.48
CA TRP A 284 3.93 1.81 -17.53
C TRP A 284 3.47 0.37 -17.27
N CYS A 285 2.16 0.13 -17.11
CA CYS A 285 1.62 -1.23 -16.94
C CYS A 285 1.74 -2.09 -18.21
N ARG A 286 1.95 -1.49 -19.40
CA ARG A 286 2.31 -2.18 -20.65
C ARG A 286 3.81 -2.45 -20.76
N GLY A 287 4.64 -2.01 -19.82
CA GLY A 287 6.10 -2.04 -19.92
C GLY A 287 6.65 -0.96 -20.87
N GLU A 288 5.86 0.05 -21.19
CA GLU A 288 6.19 1.12 -22.13
C GLU A 288 6.56 2.41 -21.40
N VAL A 289 7.33 3.25 -22.08
CA VAL A 289 7.72 4.58 -21.61
C VAL A 289 6.91 5.62 -22.38
N PRO A 290 6.11 6.49 -21.72
CA PRO A 290 5.34 7.52 -22.40
C PRO A 290 6.20 8.50 -23.22
N GLU A 291 5.68 8.95 -24.35
CA GLU A 291 6.27 10.09 -25.08
C GLU A 291 5.94 11.41 -24.38
N PRO A 292 6.86 12.38 -24.32
CA PRO A 292 6.66 13.65 -23.61
C PRO A 292 5.68 14.58 -24.33
N GLU A 293 4.82 15.28 -23.57
CA GLU A 293 4.08 16.42 -24.09
C GLU A 293 5.04 17.61 -24.37
N SER A 294 4.97 18.15 -25.59
CA SER A 294 5.79 19.30 -26.01
C SER A 294 5.35 20.60 -25.33
N GLY A 295 6.31 21.41 -24.87
CA GLY A 295 6.04 22.76 -24.35
C GLY A 295 5.43 22.78 -22.95
N THR A 296 5.89 21.90 -22.04
CA THR A 296 5.40 21.87 -20.65
C THR A 296 5.72 23.18 -19.90
N ILE A 297 4.68 23.97 -19.63
CA ILE A 297 4.77 25.23 -18.87
C ILE A 297 4.82 24.92 -17.37
N ARG A 298 5.69 25.61 -16.61
CA ARG A 298 5.76 25.48 -15.14
C ARG A 298 4.42 25.82 -14.48
N CYS A 299 3.87 24.89 -13.70
CA CYS A 299 2.66 25.10 -12.91
C CYS A 299 2.89 26.18 -11.82
N PRO A 300 1.92 27.08 -11.56
CA PRO A 300 1.92 27.92 -10.37
C PRO A 300 1.98 27.08 -9.09
N ALA A 301 2.71 27.57 -8.08
CA ALA A 301 2.88 26.88 -6.81
C ALA A 301 1.57 26.78 -6.00
N ASP A 302 0.73 27.80 -6.11
CA ASP A 302 -0.56 27.98 -5.42
C ASP A 302 -1.74 27.28 -6.11
N ALA A 303 -1.53 26.63 -7.26
CA ALA A 303 -2.54 25.83 -7.94
C ALA A 303 -3.09 24.69 -7.04
N ASP A 304 -4.21 24.08 -7.42
CA ASP A 304 -4.73 22.91 -6.72
C ASP A 304 -3.82 21.67 -6.88
N GLU A 305 -4.03 20.65 -6.05
CA GLU A 305 -3.19 19.44 -6.07
C GLU A 305 -3.34 18.63 -7.37
N ALA A 306 -4.52 18.61 -8.00
CA ALA A 306 -4.70 17.87 -9.24
C ALA A 306 -3.94 18.54 -10.40
N THR A 307 -4.01 19.87 -10.52
CA THR A 307 -3.24 20.65 -11.51
C THR A 307 -1.73 20.48 -11.30
N ARG A 308 -1.25 20.54 -10.06
CA ARG A 308 0.18 20.31 -9.73
C ARG A 308 0.66 18.91 -10.10
N ILE A 309 -0.13 17.88 -9.81
CA ILE A 309 0.23 16.48 -10.13
C ILE A 309 0.17 16.23 -11.64
N ALA A 310 -0.82 16.79 -12.36
CA ALA A 310 -0.88 16.75 -13.82
C ALA A 310 0.38 17.34 -14.47
N TRP A 311 0.88 18.45 -13.91
CA TRP A 311 2.14 19.06 -14.35
C TRP A 311 3.36 18.20 -14.02
N ALA A 312 3.45 17.61 -12.81
CA ALA A 312 4.60 16.80 -12.41
C ALA A 312 4.85 15.62 -13.35
N TYR A 313 3.80 14.97 -13.85
CA TYR A 313 3.93 13.87 -14.79
C TYR A 313 4.54 14.32 -16.12
N ARG A 314 3.97 15.38 -16.72
CA ARG A 314 4.48 16.00 -17.96
C ARG A 314 5.91 16.50 -17.81
N ALA A 315 6.20 17.19 -16.70
CA ALA A 315 7.52 17.72 -16.41
C ALA A 315 8.55 16.61 -16.20
N GLY A 316 8.18 15.49 -15.58
CA GLY A 316 9.04 14.31 -15.44
C GLY A 316 9.34 13.65 -16.78
N GLU A 317 8.35 13.53 -17.65
CA GLU A 317 8.51 12.97 -19.01
C GLU A 317 9.35 13.88 -19.90
N ALA A 318 9.15 15.20 -19.83
CA ALA A 318 9.98 16.20 -20.51
C ALA A 318 11.43 16.17 -19.99
N ALA A 319 11.63 16.14 -18.67
CA ALA A 319 12.95 16.06 -18.03
C ALA A 319 13.71 14.79 -18.44
N ARG A 320 13.05 13.62 -18.44
CA ARG A 320 13.62 12.35 -18.97
C ARG A 320 14.06 12.47 -20.42
N SER A 321 13.39 13.32 -21.20
CA SER A 321 13.62 13.54 -22.63
C SER A 321 14.58 14.72 -22.91
N GLY A 322 15.21 15.28 -21.88
CA GLY A 322 16.26 16.31 -22.00
C GLY A 322 15.81 17.75 -21.70
N ASP A 323 14.58 18.00 -21.26
CA ASP A 323 14.16 19.34 -20.84
C ASP A 323 14.78 19.72 -19.47
N ALA A 324 15.91 20.41 -19.54
CA ALA A 324 16.61 20.93 -18.36
C ALA A 324 15.81 21.97 -17.56
N THR A 325 14.84 22.65 -18.18
CA THR A 325 13.99 23.64 -17.48
C THR A 325 12.90 22.94 -16.68
N ALA A 326 12.28 21.90 -17.23
CA ALA A 326 11.36 21.04 -16.50
C ALA A 326 12.07 20.34 -15.32
N LEU A 327 13.28 19.81 -15.55
CA LEU A 327 14.08 19.19 -14.49
C LEU A 327 14.45 20.19 -13.37
N ALA A 328 14.94 21.38 -13.73
CA ALA A 328 15.29 22.40 -12.75
C ALA A 328 14.07 22.85 -11.91
N ALA A 329 12.90 23.03 -12.55
CA ALA A 329 11.67 23.39 -11.84
C ALA A 329 11.17 22.30 -10.88
N LEU A 330 11.41 21.02 -11.19
CA LEU A 330 11.11 19.90 -10.30
C LEU A 330 12.10 19.83 -9.12
N LEU A 331 13.39 20.01 -9.36
CA LEU A 331 14.42 20.01 -8.30
C LEU A 331 14.24 21.19 -7.33
N ASP A 332 13.90 22.37 -7.85
CA ASP A 332 13.54 23.56 -7.06
C ASP A 332 12.37 23.28 -6.10
N TRP A 333 11.33 22.59 -6.56
CA TRP A 333 10.21 22.17 -5.70
C TRP A 333 10.52 21.02 -4.74
N LEU A 334 11.60 20.25 -4.94
CA LEU A 334 11.96 19.14 -4.03
C LEU A 334 12.46 19.66 -2.67
N ASP A 335 13.08 20.85 -2.61
CA ASP A 335 13.58 21.48 -1.38
C ASP A 335 12.73 22.70 -0.91
N ASP A 336 11.57 22.92 -1.52
CA ASP A 336 10.61 23.95 -1.09
C ASP A 336 10.12 23.71 0.35
N ASP A 337 9.68 24.75 1.07
CA ASP A 337 9.11 24.64 2.42
C ASP A 337 7.73 23.95 2.47
N ALA A 338 6.94 24.04 1.40
CA ALA A 338 5.63 23.41 1.31
C ALA A 338 5.73 21.93 0.94
N GLU A 339 5.30 21.04 1.86
CA GLU A 339 5.28 19.58 1.63
C GLU A 339 4.51 19.18 0.36
N ALA A 340 3.45 19.94 -0.01
CA ALA A 340 2.69 19.70 -1.24
C ALA A 340 3.53 19.88 -2.51
N LEU A 341 4.51 20.80 -2.51
CA LEU A 341 5.42 21.03 -3.63
C LEU A 341 6.51 19.95 -3.66
N ARG A 342 7.11 19.62 -2.51
CA ARG A 342 8.07 18.49 -2.39
C ARG A 342 7.46 17.16 -2.85
N ARG A 343 6.20 16.90 -2.47
CA ARG A 343 5.41 15.74 -2.93
C ARG A 343 5.22 15.72 -4.44
N THR A 344 4.82 16.87 -5.00
CA THR A 344 4.62 17.05 -6.44
C THR A 344 5.92 16.81 -7.21
N ALA A 345 7.02 17.39 -6.75
CA ALA A 345 8.36 17.18 -7.29
C ALA A 345 8.77 15.72 -7.24
N GLY A 346 8.56 15.03 -6.10
CA GLY A 346 8.88 13.61 -5.94
C GLY A 346 8.25 12.72 -7.02
N TYR A 347 6.98 12.96 -7.39
CA TYR A 347 6.33 12.22 -8.48
C TYR A 347 6.99 12.49 -9.85
N GLY A 348 7.27 13.76 -10.17
CA GLY A 348 7.89 14.13 -11.44
C GLY A 348 9.34 13.62 -11.57
N LEU A 349 10.14 13.74 -10.51
CA LEU A 349 11.53 13.28 -10.48
C LEU A 349 11.63 11.76 -10.55
N ARG A 350 10.71 11.02 -9.91
CA ARG A 350 10.61 9.56 -10.06
C ARG A 350 10.33 9.12 -11.50
N ASN A 351 9.58 9.94 -12.26
CA ASN A 351 9.29 9.73 -13.69
C ASN A 351 10.42 10.22 -14.62
N ALA A 352 11.21 11.21 -14.20
CA ALA A 352 12.42 11.66 -14.89
C ALA A 352 13.53 10.58 -14.89
N GLY A 353 13.55 9.74 -13.85
CA GLY A 353 14.44 8.58 -13.76
C GLY A 353 15.92 8.97 -13.76
N ALA A 354 16.72 8.31 -14.61
CA ALA A 354 18.17 8.53 -14.70
C ALA A 354 18.57 10.01 -14.89
N ALA A 355 17.77 10.81 -15.61
CA ALA A 355 18.03 12.23 -15.83
C ALA A 355 18.02 13.07 -14.55
N ALA A 356 17.27 12.65 -13.53
CA ALA A 356 17.15 13.36 -12.25
C ALA A 356 18.15 12.91 -11.19
N LEU A 357 18.86 11.79 -11.39
CA LEU A 357 19.71 11.18 -10.36
C LEU A 357 20.69 12.16 -9.69
N PRO A 358 21.47 13.01 -10.40
CA PRO A 358 22.42 13.90 -9.76
C PRO A 358 21.75 14.85 -8.75
N GLY A 359 20.72 15.59 -9.19
CA GLY A 359 20.03 16.55 -8.32
C GLY A 359 19.21 15.90 -7.19
N VAL A 360 18.72 14.67 -7.40
CA VAL A 360 18.01 13.92 -6.34
C VAL A 360 19.00 13.37 -5.31
N MET A 361 20.20 12.93 -5.70
CA MET A 361 21.26 12.51 -4.78
C MET A 361 21.82 13.69 -3.99
N ASP A 362 21.93 14.88 -4.60
CA ASP A 362 22.26 16.12 -3.87
C ASP A 362 21.16 16.46 -2.84
N ALA A 363 19.89 16.37 -3.22
CA ALA A 363 18.75 16.61 -2.33
C ALA A 363 18.64 15.59 -1.19
N ALA A 364 19.14 14.36 -1.36
CA ALA A 364 19.26 13.37 -0.31
C ALA A 364 20.22 13.79 0.82
N GLN A 365 21.08 14.80 0.60
CA GLN A 365 21.96 15.38 1.62
C GLN A 365 21.40 16.67 2.25
N SER A 366 20.15 17.05 1.93
CA SER A 366 19.53 18.29 2.44
C SER A 366 19.40 18.27 3.99
N PRO A 367 19.64 19.40 4.68
CA PRO A 367 19.38 19.50 6.12
C PRO A 367 17.90 19.26 6.47
N ARG A 368 16.97 19.51 5.54
CA ARG A 368 15.53 19.32 5.73
C ARG A 368 15.16 17.83 5.56
N ALA A 369 14.72 17.18 6.64
CA ALA A 369 14.28 15.78 6.59
C ALA A 369 13.18 15.54 5.54
N GLY A 370 12.22 16.47 5.41
CA GLY A 370 11.17 16.44 4.38
C GLY A 370 11.73 16.31 2.95
N THR A 371 12.84 16.97 2.63
CA THR A 371 13.52 16.86 1.33
C THR A 371 14.14 15.47 1.16
N ARG A 372 14.92 15.00 2.16
CA ARG A 372 15.58 13.69 2.11
C ARG A 372 14.59 12.54 1.95
N ARG A 373 13.46 12.57 2.66
CA ARG A 373 12.36 11.59 2.53
C ARG A 373 11.81 11.53 1.10
N TYR A 374 11.57 12.68 0.46
CA TYR A 374 11.08 12.72 -0.94
C TYR A 374 12.17 12.41 -1.97
N ALA A 375 13.44 12.70 -1.67
CA ALA A 375 14.57 12.25 -2.48
C ALA A 375 14.67 10.72 -2.49
N ALA A 376 14.61 10.06 -1.33
CA ALA A 376 14.55 8.60 -1.22
C ALA A 376 13.39 8.00 -2.03
N PHE A 377 12.19 8.59 -1.94
CA PHE A 377 11.04 8.19 -2.76
C PHE A 377 11.31 8.33 -4.27
N ALA A 378 11.93 9.42 -4.71
CA ALA A 378 12.23 9.65 -6.12
C ALA A 378 13.32 8.71 -6.67
N LEU A 379 14.31 8.35 -5.85
CA LEU A 379 15.32 7.34 -6.19
C LEU A 379 14.70 5.95 -6.34
N GLY A 380 13.67 5.61 -5.55
CA GLY A 380 13.00 4.31 -5.51
C GLY A 380 12.18 3.94 -6.76
N ASN A 381 12.84 3.73 -7.90
CA ASN A 381 12.26 3.27 -9.15
C ASN A 381 13.14 2.16 -9.75
N ALA A 382 12.53 1.09 -10.26
CA ALA A 382 13.25 -0.05 -10.86
C ALA A 382 14.17 0.37 -12.03
N SER A 383 13.82 1.44 -12.75
CA SER A 383 14.68 2.03 -13.80
C SER A 383 16.06 2.49 -13.29
N ASN A 384 16.19 2.75 -11.99
CA ASN A 384 17.41 3.26 -11.37
C ASN A 384 18.33 2.13 -10.86
N ALA A 385 17.92 0.85 -10.94
CA ALA A 385 18.69 -0.29 -10.47
C ALA A 385 20.08 -0.42 -11.12
N MET A 386 20.27 0.16 -12.31
CA MET A 386 21.55 0.20 -13.03
C MET A 386 22.55 1.23 -12.50
N SER A 387 22.19 2.10 -11.55
CA SER A 387 23.12 3.05 -10.89
C SER A 387 23.52 2.53 -9.50
N PRO A 388 24.79 2.12 -9.29
CA PRO A 388 25.33 1.86 -7.96
C PRO A 388 25.22 3.06 -7.02
N GLU A 389 25.32 4.28 -7.55
CA GLU A 389 25.31 5.53 -6.80
C GLU A 389 23.93 5.82 -6.20
N ALA A 390 22.86 5.57 -6.97
CA ALA A 390 21.49 5.65 -6.49
C ALA A 390 21.20 4.63 -5.39
N ALA A 391 21.71 3.40 -5.55
CA ALA A 391 21.60 2.37 -4.52
C ALA A 391 22.39 2.74 -3.26
N GLN A 392 23.64 3.20 -3.39
CA GLN A 392 24.47 3.61 -2.27
C GLN A 392 23.86 4.81 -1.53
N THR A 393 23.34 5.81 -2.24
CA THR A 393 22.66 6.96 -1.61
C THR A 393 21.48 6.50 -0.74
N LEU A 394 20.71 5.51 -1.19
CA LEU A 394 19.62 4.93 -0.38
C LEU A 394 20.15 4.11 0.81
N VAL A 395 21.26 3.39 0.66
CA VAL A 395 21.93 2.71 1.78
C VAL A 395 22.45 3.73 2.80
N ASP A 396 23.07 4.82 2.39
CA ASP A 396 23.58 5.86 3.29
C ASP A 396 22.45 6.50 4.13
N ILE A 397 21.26 6.72 3.53
CA ILE A 397 20.07 7.15 4.27
C ILE A 397 19.63 6.06 5.26
N LEU A 398 19.52 4.80 4.82
CA LEU A 398 19.11 3.68 5.67
C LEU A 398 20.07 3.45 6.84
N ASP A 399 21.38 3.58 6.64
CA ASP A 399 22.39 3.33 7.66
C ASP A 399 22.47 4.47 8.68
N SER A 400 22.28 5.74 8.25
CA SER A 400 22.74 6.92 9.01
C SER A 400 21.74 8.08 9.16
N ASP A 401 20.57 8.09 8.50
CA ASP A 401 19.65 9.22 8.65
C ASP A 401 19.01 9.25 10.05
N PRO A 402 19.09 10.37 10.80
CA PRO A 402 18.43 10.48 12.10
C PRO A 402 16.90 10.36 12.04
N ASP A 403 16.30 10.61 10.87
CA ASP A 403 14.85 10.50 10.65
C ASP A 403 14.44 9.08 10.24
N ASP A 404 13.67 8.40 11.10
CA ASP A 404 13.24 7.02 10.87
C ASP A 404 12.23 6.87 9.72
N LEU A 405 11.50 7.93 9.35
CA LEU A 405 10.70 7.94 8.12
C LEU A 405 11.59 8.06 6.87
N ALA A 406 12.71 8.76 6.92
CA ALA A 406 13.70 8.75 5.82
C ALA A 406 14.32 7.35 5.67
N ARG A 407 14.72 6.70 6.78
CA ARG A 407 15.22 5.30 6.77
C ARG A 407 14.19 4.31 6.24
N SER A 408 12.93 4.39 6.68
CA SER A 408 11.85 3.49 6.21
C SER A 408 11.49 3.75 4.74
N ASN A 409 11.47 5.01 4.27
CA ASN A 409 11.39 5.34 2.84
C ASN A 409 12.55 4.74 2.05
N ALA A 410 13.78 4.81 2.56
CA ALA A 410 14.96 4.29 1.87
C ALA A 410 14.95 2.76 1.77
N ALA A 411 14.61 2.05 2.85
CA ALA A 411 14.41 0.60 2.83
C ALA A 411 13.32 0.18 1.82
N TYR A 412 12.20 0.91 1.76
CA TYR A 412 11.15 0.66 0.77
C TYR A 412 11.63 0.94 -0.66
N ALA A 413 12.35 2.05 -0.89
CA ALA A 413 12.90 2.45 -2.18
C ALA A 413 13.95 1.45 -2.71
N LEU A 414 14.81 0.92 -1.84
CA LEU A 414 15.74 -0.18 -2.13
C LEU A 414 14.99 -1.43 -2.65
N GLY A 415 13.81 -1.72 -2.08
CA GLY A 415 12.90 -2.75 -2.60
C GLY A 415 12.40 -2.49 -4.03
N HIS A 416 12.21 -1.23 -4.43
CA HIS A 416 11.86 -0.89 -5.82
C HIS A 416 13.03 -1.07 -6.77
N LEU A 417 14.27 -0.74 -6.37
CA LEU A 417 15.46 -1.06 -7.16
C LEU A 417 15.63 -2.58 -7.33
N ALA A 418 15.36 -3.36 -6.27
CA ALA A 418 15.45 -4.82 -6.29
C ALA A 418 14.44 -5.52 -7.24
N ARG A 419 13.47 -4.80 -7.82
CA ARG A 419 12.56 -5.33 -8.86
C ARG A 419 13.21 -5.49 -10.24
N ALA A 420 14.40 -4.94 -10.44
CA ALA A 420 15.18 -5.08 -11.66
C ALA A 420 16.59 -5.59 -11.34
N ALA A 421 17.19 -6.33 -12.27
CA ALA A 421 18.58 -6.74 -12.15
C ALA A 421 19.49 -5.50 -12.22
N GLY A 422 20.47 -5.40 -11.31
CA GLY A 422 21.38 -4.27 -11.23
C GLY A 422 22.68 -4.62 -10.51
N PRO A 423 23.79 -3.89 -10.78
CA PRO A 423 25.11 -4.17 -10.20
C PRO A 423 25.14 -4.11 -8.67
N ALA A 424 24.26 -3.33 -8.03
CA ALA A 424 24.20 -3.17 -6.58
C ALA A 424 23.31 -4.22 -5.86
N ALA A 425 22.77 -5.22 -6.57
CA ALA A 425 21.80 -6.18 -6.01
C ALA A 425 22.26 -6.86 -4.70
N GLY A 426 23.55 -7.22 -4.61
CA GLY A 426 24.14 -7.77 -3.38
C GLY A 426 24.20 -6.76 -2.24
N THR A 427 24.67 -5.54 -2.51
CA THR A 427 24.73 -4.43 -1.54
C THR A 427 23.35 -4.09 -0.98
N ILE A 428 22.34 -4.02 -1.86
CA ILE A 428 20.94 -3.79 -1.47
C ILE A 428 20.46 -4.87 -0.51
N ALA A 429 20.67 -6.16 -0.85
CA ALA A 429 20.26 -7.27 0.00
C ALA A 429 21.01 -7.31 1.34
N ASP A 430 22.31 -6.95 1.37
CA ASP A 430 23.10 -6.88 2.62
C ASP A 430 22.65 -5.74 3.53
N ALA A 431 22.38 -4.54 3.00
CA ALA A 431 21.90 -3.40 3.79
C ALA A 431 20.49 -3.67 4.37
N LEU A 432 19.56 -4.14 3.55
CA LEU A 432 18.22 -4.52 4.02
C LEU A 432 18.27 -5.63 5.07
N LEU A 433 19.16 -6.62 4.91
CA LEU A 433 19.38 -7.66 5.91
C LEU A 433 20.02 -7.14 7.20
N ALA A 434 20.90 -6.14 7.15
CA ALA A 434 21.46 -5.53 8.34
C ALA A 434 20.38 -4.84 9.18
N HIS A 435 19.46 -4.12 8.54
CA HIS A 435 18.39 -3.36 9.24
C HIS A 435 17.18 -4.20 9.63
N VAL A 436 16.90 -5.32 8.96
CA VAL A 436 15.76 -6.19 9.32
C VAL A 436 15.99 -7.02 10.59
N LEU A 437 17.23 -7.17 11.07
CA LEU A 437 17.54 -8.05 12.22
C LEU A 437 16.90 -7.56 13.53
N PRO A 438 16.56 -8.47 14.47
CA PRO A 438 16.01 -8.09 15.77
C PRO A 438 16.91 -7.14 16.55
N GLY A 439 16.33 -6.02 17.02
CA GLY A 439 17.02 -5.02 17.85
C GLY A 439 17.92 -4.02 17.10
N MET A 440 18.08 -4.13 15.78
CA MET A 440 18.93 -3.19 15.01
C MET A 440 18.29 -1.82 14.79
N GLU A 441 16.97 -1.78 14.58
CA GLU A 441 16.18 -0.57 14.45
C GLU A 441 15.26 -0.40 15.69
N PRO A 442 15.02 0.83 16.18
CA PRO A 442 14.18 1.06 17.33
C PRO A 442 12.71 0.74 17.03
N VAL A 443 11.98 0.39 18.09
CA VAL A 443 10.51 0.38 18.08
C VAL A 443 10.03 1.83 17.97
N ASN A 444 9.42 2.16 16.84
CA ASN A 444 8.89 3.51 16.56
C ASN A 444 7.36 3.54 16.42
N THR A 445 6.67 2.39 16.41
CA THR A 445 5.22 2.32 16.55
C THR A 445 4.79 1.22 17.53
N THR A 446 3.65 1.47 18.19
CA THR A 446 2.91 0.52 19.02
C THR A 446 1.47 0.32 18.53
N ALA A 447 1.11 0.83 17.35
CA ALA A 447 -0.23 0.75 16.78
C ALA A 447 -0.66 -0.72 16.57
N GLY A 448 -1.92 -1.01 16.87
CA GLY A 448 -2.42 -2.38 17.01
C GLY A 448 -2.08 -3.04 18.36
N GLY A 449 -1.46 -2.31 19.29
CA GLY A 449 -1.00 -2.83 20.58
C GLY A 449 0.25 -3.72 20.47
N MET A 450 1.07 -3.49 19.45
CA MET A 450 2.25 -4.30 19.13
C MET A 450 3.45 -3.40 18.87
N ALA A 451 4.52 -3.59 19.64
CA ALA A 451 5.81 -2.93 19.44
C ALA A 451 6.43 -3.41 18.13
N ARG A 452 6.64 -2.49 17.18
CA ARG A 452 7.13 -2.76 15.82
C ARG A 452 8.06 -1.65 15.35
N SER A 453 8.75 -1.89 14.23
CA SER A 453 9.61 -0.89 13.60
C SER A 453 9.28 -0.74 12.12
N THR A 454 8.84 0.45 11.71
CA THR A 454 8.48 0.72 10.31
C THR A 454 9.66 0.54 9.35
N VAL A 455 10.89 0.79 9.82
CA VAL A 455 12.11 0.55 9.04
C VAL A 455 12.31 -0.94 8.78
N ARG A 456 12.11 -1.79 9.81
CA ARG A 456 12.22 -3.26 9.68
C ARG A 456 11.15 -3.84 8.77
N GLU A 457 9.91 -3.36 8.85
CA GLU A 457 8.83 -3.79 7.95
C GLU A 457 9.13 -3.42 6.48
N SER A 458 9.62 -2.20 6.22
CA SER A 458 10.07 -1.80 4.88
C SER A 458 11.30 -2.58 4.40
N ALA A 459 12.23 -2.94 5.30
CA ALA A 459 13.39 -3.76 4.97
C ALA A 459 13.00 -5.21 4.63
N ALA A 460 12.05 -5.78 5.38
CA ALA A 460 11.48 -7.11 5.10
C ALA A 460 10.73 -7.13 3.76
N TYR A 461 9.99 -6.06 3.43
CA TYR A 461 9.40 -5.88 2.09
C TYR A 461 10.48 -5.82 1.01
N GLY A 462 11.57 -5.06 1.22
CA GLY A 462 12.68 -4.98 0.27
C GLY A 462 13.36 -6.34 0.01
N LEU A 463 13.56 -7.15 1.06
CA LEU A 463 14.09 -8.51 0.94
C LEU A 463 13.11 -9.45 0.20
N LEU A 464 11.80 -9.27 0.38
CA LEU A 464 10.78 -9.99 -0.39
C LEU A 464 10.81 -9.62 -1.89
N GLN A 465 11.00 -8.34 -2.23
CA GLN A 465 11.23 -7.93 -3.62
C GLN A 465 12.50 -8.59 -4.18
N GLY A 466 13.59 -8.61 -3.40
CA GLY A 466 14.84 -9.25 -3.79
C GLY A 466 14.71 -10.77 -3.99
N ALA A 467 13.94 -11.45 -3.14
CA ALA A 467 13.65 -12.88 -3.26
C ALA A 467 12.98 -13.22 -4.61
N VAL A 468 11.87 -12.54 -4.94
CA VAL A 468 11.11 -12.81 -6.18
C VAL A 468 11.91 -12.49 -7.46
N ASN A 469 12.88 -11.59 -7.37
CA ASN A 469 13.72 -11.18 -8.49
C ASN A 469 15.14 -11.78 -8.46
N GLY A 470 15.38 -12.77 -7.60
CA GLY A 470 16.60 -13.58 -7.61
C GLY A 470 17.87 -12.87 -7.13
N THR A 471 17.75 -11.84 -6.29
CA THR A 471 18.91 -11.09 -5.78
C THR A 471 19.46 -11.63 -4.45
N LEU A 472 18.73 -12.51 -3.76
CA LEU A 472 19.18 -13.11 -2.50
C LEU A 472 20.14 -14.27 -2.75
N SER A 473 21.30 -14.22 -2.08
CA SER A 473 22.27 -15.31 -2.05
C SER A 473 21.91 -16.38 -1.01
N SER A 474 22.47 -17.59 -1.11
CA SER A 474 22.31 -18.63 -0.08
C SER A 474 22.71 -18.15 1.32
N ARG A 475 23.72 -17.26 1.44
CA ARG A 475 24.07 -16.61 2.71
C ARG A 475 22.93 -15.75 3.25
N HIS A 476 22.26 -14.97 2.41
CA HIS A 476 21.13 -14.15 2.82
C HIS A 476 19.96 -15.03 3.30
N ILE A 477 19.66 -16.10 2.55
CA ILE A 477 18.63 -17.10 2.90
C ILE A 477 18.92 -17.75 4.26
N ASP A 478 20.15 -18.20 4.50
CA ASP A 478 20.55 -18.83 5.76
C ASP A 478 20.42 -17.87 6.95
N ARG A 479 20.87 -16.62 6.79
CA ARG A 479 20.72 -15.59 7.83
C ARG A 479 19.25 -15.26 8.12
N ILE A 480 18.39 -15.18 7.11
CA ILE A 480 16.94 -14.95 7.30
C ILE A 480 16.30 -16.11 8.10
N LEU A 481 16.64 -17.36 7.76
CA LEU A 481 16.18 -18.57 8.46
C LEU A 481 16.65 -18.64 9.91
N ASP A 482 17.93 -18.36 10.15
CA ASP A 482 18.56 -18.60 11.45
C ASP A 482 18.44 -17.41 12.41
N GLU A 483 18.35 -16.16 11.91
CA GLU A 483 18.39 -14.94 12.73
C GLU A 483 17.04 -14.21 12.85
N VAL A 484 16.10 -14.36 11.90
CA VAL A 484 14.89 -13.52 11.86
C VAL A 484 13.58 -14.31 11.99
N VAL A 485 13.19 -15.10 10.98
CA VAL A 485 11.79 -15.54 10.77
C VAL A 485 11.15 -16.24 11.97
N PHE A 486 11.96 -16.89 12.81
CA PHE A 486 11.47 -17.63 13.98
C PHE A 486 12.02 -17.12 15.33
N ARG A 487 12.81 -16.05 15.34
CA ARG A 487 13.40 -15.42 16.54
C ARG A 487 12.88 -14.00 16.83
N ASP A 488 12.21 -13.39 15.86
CA ASP A 488 11.58 -12.07 16.01
C ASP A 488 10.30 -12.09 16.88
N GLU A 489 9.84 -10.91 17.28
CA GLU A 489 8.50 -10.68 17.81
C GLU A 489 7.62 -9.89 16.81
N ASP A 490 8.24 -9.21 15.83
CA ASP A 490 7.53 -8.49 14.77
C ASP A 490 6.93 -9.48 13.74
N ARG A 491 5.63 -9.71 13.85
CA ARG A 491 4.90 -10.66 12.99
C ARG A 491 4.84 -10.27 11.51
N TYR A 492 4.99 -9.00 11.17
CA TYR A 492 4.97 -8.56 9.77
C TYR A 492 6.33 -8.78 9.11
N VAL A 493 7.40 -8.50 9.82
CA VAL A 493 8.76 -8.91 9.42
C VAL A 493 8.81 -10.43 9.22
N GLN A 494 8.30 -11.22 10.17
CA GLN A 494 8.23 -12.69 10.01
C GLN A 494 7.40 -13.12 8.81
N GLY A 495 6.20 -12.55 8.61
CA GLY A 495 5.32 -12.94 7.51
C GLY A 495 5.91 -12.60 6.14
N LEU A 496 6.45 -11.38 5.97
CA LEU A 496 7.09 -10.94 4.73
C LEU A 496 8.34 -11.78 4.39
N LEU A 497 9.16 -12.11 5.40
CA LEU A 497 10.34 -12.95 5.19
C LEU A 497 10.02 -14.44 5.05
N THR A 498 8.93 -14.93 5.65
CA THR A 498 8.41 -16.29 5.36
C THR A 498 7.99 -16.37 3.90
N GLU A 499 7.23 -15.39 3.41
CA GLU A 499 6.87 -15.29 2.00
C GLU A 499 8.14 -15.21 1.13
N ALA A 500 9.13 -14.40 1.50
CA ALA A 500 10.40 -14.30 0.76
C ALA A 500 11.12 -15.65 0.61
N LEU A 501 11.16 -16.45 1.68
CA LEU A 501 11.74 -17.81 1.66
C LEU A 501 10.94 -18.80 0.80
N LEU A 502 9.63 -18.58 0.61
CA LEU A 502 8.79 -19.38 -0.30
C LEU A 502 8.97 -18.98 -1.79
N ARG A 503 9.70 -17.90 -2.08
CA ARG A 503 9.93 -17.38 -3.45
C ARG A 503 11.35 -17.63 -3.98
N VAL A 504 12.20 -18.33 -3.23
CA VAL A 504 13.58 -18.68 -3.61
C VAL A 504 13.78 -20.18 -3.72
N ASP A 505 14.74 -20.60 -4.55
CA ASP A 505 15.16 -22.00 -4.64
C ASP A 505 15.96 -22.42 -3.40
N LEU A 506 15.28 -22.97 -2.39
CA LEU A 506 15.88 -23.48 -1.17
C LEU A 506 16.59 -24.83 -1.40
N ASP A 507 17.79 -24.99 -0.85
CA ASP A 507 18.46 -26.29 -0.83
C ASP A 507 17.79 -27.26 0.17
N ALA A 508 18.19 -28.54 0.13
CA ALA A 508 17.62 -29.57 1.00
C ALA A 508 17.85 -29.32 2.50
N ALA A 509 18.93 -28.66 2.91
CA ALA A 509 19.17 -28.29 4.30
C ALA A 509 18.31 -27.10 4.73
N GLN A 510 18.17 -26.09 3.86
CA GLN A 510 17.31 -24.91 4.03
C GLN A 510 15.83 -25.28 4.13
N MET A 511 15.32 -26.10 3.21
CA MET A 511 13.95 -26.64 3.28
C MET A 511 13.71 -27.40 4.59
N ASN A 512 14.67 -28.23 5.02
CA ASN A 512 14.57 -28.95 6.28
C ASN A 512 14.68 -28.02 7.52
N ARG A 513 15.39 -26.88 7.46
CA ARG A 513 15.37 -25.86 8.51
C ARG A 513 13.97 -25.22 8.59
N LEU A 514 13.50 -24.65 7.48
CA LEU A 514 12.20 -23.98 7.37
C LEU A 514 11.05 -24.89 7.83
N GLY A 515 10.99 -26.11 7.30
CA GLY A 515 9.95 -27.09 7.64
C GLY A 515 9.94 -27.46 9.13
N ARG A 516 11.11 -27.60 9.77
CA ARG A 516 11.21 -27.87 11.22
C ARG A 516 10.78 -26.67 12.06
N GLN A 517 11.14 -25.45 11.67
CA GLN A 517 10.77 -24.22 12.38
C GLN A 517 9.27 -23.92 12.25
N LEU A 518 8.67 -24.13 11.08
CA LEU A 518 7.22 -24.08 10.89
C LEU A 518 6.49 -25.16 11.71
N ALA A 519 7.07 -26.35 11.82
CA ALA A 519 6.49 -27.44 12.62
C ALA A 519 6.59 -27.20 14.13
N SER A 520 7.68 -26.62 14.65
CA SER A 520 7.87 -26.42 16.09
C SER A 520 6.88 -25.43 16.71
N ARG A 521 6.37 -24.46 15.92
CA ARG A 521 5.29 -23.54 16.34
C ARG A 521 3.89 -24.20 16.48
N ARG A 522 3.75 -25.52 16.26
CA ARG A 522 2.51 -26.26 16.54
C ARG A 522 2.22 -26.46 18.03
N HIS A 523 3.21 -26.26 18.89
CA HIS A 523 3.04 -26.31 20.34
C HIS A 523 2.77 -24.90 20.88
N PHE A 524 1.49 -24.52 20.92
CA PHE A 524 1.03 -23.55 21.92
C PHE A 524 1.18 -24.22 23.29
N THR A 525 2.25 -23.90 24.00
CA THR A 525 2.19 -23.90 25.46
C THR A 525 1.29 -22.75 25.86
N GLU A 526 0.22 -23.02 26.60
CA GLU A 526 -0.49 -21.95 27.31
C GLU A 526 0.55 -21.18 28.14
N PRO A 527 0.49 -19.84 28.21
CA PRO A 527 1.32 -19.11 29.15
C PRO A 527 1.00 -19.62 30.57
N ASP A 528 2.02 -20.04 31.31
CA ASP A 528 1.85 -20.51 32.68
C ASP A 528 1.04 -19.46 33.47
N ALA A 529 -0.03 -19.92 34.12
CA ALA A 529 -0.89 -19.05 34.92
C ALA A 529 -0.11 -18.54 36.14
N ALA A 530 0.31 -17.28 36.09
CA ALA A 530 0.97 -16.55 37.16
C ALA A 530 -0.01 -16.08 38.25
#